data_AF-A0A919HQR3-F1
#
_entry.id   AF-A0A919HQR3-F1
#
_cell.length_a   1.000
_cell.length_b   1.000
_cell.length_c   1.000
_cell.angle_alpha   90.00
_cell.angle_beta   90.00
_cell.angle_gamma   90.00
#
_symmetry.space_group_name_H-M   'P 1'
#
loop_
_entity.id
_entity.type
_entity.pdbx_description
1 polymer ?
#
loop_
_entity_poly.entity_id
_entity_poly.type
_entity_poly.pdbx_seq_one_letter_code
_entity_poly.pdbx_strand_id
1 'polypeptide(L)'
;MTDMNILDLFLKASLLVKLIMLILIGFSIASWAIIIQRTRILNSAAREAEAFEDKFWSGIELSRLYQESQGRRDNLTGSEQIFYSGFKEFARLHRANSHAPEAIVEGASRAMRISMNRELETLETHIPFLGTVGSISPYIGLFGTVWGIMHAFIALGAVKQATLQMVAPVSPKR
;
A
#
# COMPACT_ATOMS: atom_id res chain seq x y z
N MET A 1 26.91 -4.23 -37.44
CA MET A 1 25.94 -3.50 -36.59
C MET A 1 25.79 -4.35 -35.35
N THR A 2 26.42 -3.95 -34.24
CA THR A 2 26.43 -4.76 -33.01
C THR A 2 25.03 -4.82 -32.43
N ASP A 3 24.47 -6.04 -32.35
CA ASP A 3 23.27 -6.33 -31.56
C ASP A 3 23.55 -5.96 -30.11
N MET A 4 23.15 -4.75 -29.71
CA MET A 4 23.22 -4.32 -28.32
C MET A 4 22.14 -5.06 -27.53
N ASN A 5 22.51 -6.23 -27.01
CA ASN A 5 21.66 -6.99 -26.11
C ASN A 5 21.44 -6.18 -24.81
N ILE A 6 20.21 -6.12 -24.30
CA ILE A 6 19.86 -5.45 -23.03
C ILE A 6 20.72 -6.02 -21.89
N LEU A 7 21.03 -7.32 -21.95
CA LEU A 7 21.92 -7.98 -21.01
C LEU A 7 23.37 -7.45 -21.08
N ASP A 8 23.87 -7.13 -22.28
CA ASP A 8 25.20 -6.55 -22.43
C ASP A 8 25.26 -5.12 -21.89
N LEU A 9 24.19 -4.34 -22.05
CA LEU A 9 24.07 -3.01 -21.47
C LEU A 9 24.04 -3.08 -19.93
N PHE A 10 23.29 -4.03 -19.38
CA PHE A 10 23.24 -4.30 -17.96
C PHE A 10 24.61 -4.76 -17.44
N LEU A 11 25.30 -5.67 -18.13
CA LEU A 11 26.61 -6.18 -17.73
C LEU A 11 27.69 -5.09 -17.72
N LYS A 12 27.61 -4.12 -18.63
CA LYS A 12 28.50 -2.95 -18.68
C LYS A 12 28.18 -1.87 -17.63
N ALA A 13 27.00 -1.90 -17.00
CA ALA A 13 26.64 -0.96 -15.94
C ALA A 13 27.46 -1.19 -14.66
N SER A 14 27.66 -0.12 -13.89
CA SER A 14 28.35 -0.18 -12.60
C SER A 14 27.59 -1.07 -11.62
N LEU A 15 28.31 -1.67 -10.66
CA LEU A 15 27.74 -2.56 -9.64
C LEU A 15 26.57 -1.90 -8.88
N LEU A 16 26.69 -0.60 -8.59
CA LEU A 16 25.64 0.18 -7.93
C LEU A 16 24.36 0.26 -8.77
N VAL A 17 24.48 0.54 -10.07
CA VAL A 17 23.32 0.67 -10.98
C VAL A 17 22.59 -0.67 -11.11
N LYS A 18 23.33 -1.78 -11.16
CA LYS A 18 22.76 -3.14 -11.13
C LYS A 18 21.95 -3.40 -9.85
N LEU A 19 22.48 -3.02 -8.70
CA LEU A 19 21.82 -3.18 -7.40
C LEU A 19 20.54 -2.33 -7.31
N ILE A 20 20.58 -1.09 -7.80
CA ILE A 20 19.42 -0.20 -7.87
C ILE A 20 18.31 -0.84 -8.72
N MET A 21 18.63 -1.32 -9.92
CA MET A 21 17.65 -1.98 -10.79
C MET A 21 17.04 -3.22 -10.13
N LEU A 22 17.84 -4.03 -9.45
CA LEU A 22 17.36 -5.22 -8.74
C LEU A 22 16.40 -4.87 -7.61
N ILE A 23 16.72 -3.85 -6.80
CA ILE A 23 15.84 -3.36 -5.73
C ILE A 23 14.51 -2.86 -6.29
N LEU A 24 14.54 -2.07 -7.37
CA LEU A 24 13.32 -1.55 -8.00
C LEU A 24 12.43 -2.68 -8.55
N ILE A 25 13.03 -3.72 -9.13
CA ILE A 25 12.29 -4.92 -9.54
C ILE A 25 11.67 -5.62 -8.33
N GLY A 26 12.42 -5.78 -7.23
CA GLY A 26 11.92 -6.35 -5.98
C GLY A 26 10.73 -5.57 -5.42
N PHE A 27 10.82 -4.24 -5.37
CA PHE A 27 9.72 -3.37 -4.97
C PHE A 27 8.51 -3.48 -5.89
N SER A 28 8.71 -3.62 -7.21
CA SER A 28 7.61 -3.82 -8.15
C SER A 28 6.84 -5.11 -7.88
N ILE A 29 7.56 -6.23 -7.69
CA ILE A 29 6.96 -7.53 -7.38
C ILE A 29 6.21 -7.47 -6.03
N ALA A 30 6.84 -6.91 -5.00
CA ALA A 30 6.22 -6.74 -3.68
C ALA A 30 4.94 -5.89 -3.76
N SER A 31 4.97 -4.81 -4.55
CA SER A 31 3.83 -3.90 -4.72
C SER A 31 2.65 -4.63 -5.36
N TRP A 32 2.88 -5.38 -6.44
CA TRP A 32 1.83 -6.17 -7.09
C TRP A 32 1.25 -7.25 -6.17
N ALA A 33 2.10 -7.93 -5.39
CA ALA A 33 1.63 -8.92 -4.42
C ALA A 33 0.70 -8.29 -3.37
N ILE A 34 1.08 -7.12 -2.82
CA ILE A 34 0.27 -6.39 -1.85
C ILE A 34 -1.02 -5.88 -2.49
N ILE A 35 -0.97 -5.31 -3.70
CA ILE A 35 -2.16 -4.82 -4.42
C ILE A 35 -3.19 -5.95 -4.56
N ILE A 36 -2.80 -7.11 -5.10
CA ILE A 36 -3.71 -8.24 -5.30
C ILE A 36 -4.30 -8.73 -3.96
N GLN A 37 -3.47 -8.85 -2.92
CA GLN A 37 -3.93 -9.27 -1.59
C GLN A 37 -4.94 -8.27 -1.01
N ARG A 38 -4.62 -6.97 -1.03
CA ARG A 38 -5.45 -5.92 -0.43
C ARG A 38 -6.75 -5.72 -1.18
N THR A 39 -6.74 -5.75 -2.50
CA THR A 39 -7.97 -5.68 -3.30
C THR A 39 -8.95 -6.80 -2.94
N ARG A 40 -8.46 -8.03 -2.71
CA ARG A 40 -9.33 -9.14 -2.29
C ARG A 40 -9.93 -8.92 -0.90
N ILE A 41 -9.12 -8.48 0.06
CA ILE A 41 -9.56 -8.23 1.44
C ILE A 41 -10.58 -7.09 1.48
N LEU A 42 -10.29 -5.96 0.84
CA LEU A 42 -11.19 -4.80 0.80
C LEU A 42 -12.51 -5.13 0.11
N ASN A 43 -12.47 -5.88 -0.99
CA ASN A 43 -13.69 -6.33 -1.66
C ASN A 43 -14.50 -7.31 -0.81
N SER A 44 -13.87 -8.16 0.00
CA SER A 44 -14.59 -9.02 0.94
C SER A 44 -15.25 -8.21 2.05
N ALA A 45 -14.49 -7.31 2.67
CA ALA A 45 -14.96 -6.44 3.73
C ALA A 45 -16.14 -5.55 3.25
N ALA A 46 -16.08 -5.04 2.02
CA ALA A 46 -17.17 -4.26 1.43
C ALA A 46 -18.46 -5.09 1.28
N ARG A 47 -18.35 -6.34 0.77
CA ARG A 47 -19.51 -7.24 0.66
C ARG A 47 -20.08 -7.65 2.01
N GLU A 48 -19.22 -7.94 2.98
CA GLU A 48 -19.62 -8.28 4.34
C GLU A 48 -20.32 -7.09 5.01
N ALA A 49 -19.83 -5.87 4.77
CA ALA A 49 -20.44 -4.65 5.27
C ALA A 49 -21.83 -4.42 4.68
N GLU A 50 -22.00 -4.57 3.37
CA GLU A 50 -23.27 -4.46 2.66
C GLU A 50 -24.28 -5.51 3.15
N ALA A 51 -23.85 -6.77 3.28
CA ALA A 51 -24.71 -7.84 3.78
C ALA A 51 -25.15 -7.63 5.25
N PHE A 52 -24.31 -7.02 6.08
CA PHE A 52 -24.68 -6.63 7.43
C PHE A 52 -25.64 -5.42 7.43
N GLU A 53 -25.39 -4.43 6.58
CA GLU A 53 -26.23 -3.26 6.42
C GLU A 53 -27.66 -3.64 6.00
N ASP A 54 -27.81 -4.53 5.02
CA ASP A 54 -29.12 -5.06 4.60
C ASP A 54 -29.88 -5.69 5.77
N LYS A 55 -29.18 -6.48 6.60
CA LYS A 55 -29.78 -7.08 7.80
C LYS A 55 -30.15 -6.04 8.83
N PHE A 56 -29.29 -5.05 9.06
CA PHE A 56 -29.53 -3.97 10.00
C PHE A 56 -30.78 -3.18 9.64
N TRP A 57 -31.01 -2.91 8.34
CA TRP A 57 -32.17 -2.18 7.84
C TRP A 57 -33.40 -3.05 7.52
N SER A 58 -33.30 -4.38 7.63
CA SER A 58 -34.40 -5.33 7.34
C SER A 58 -35.60 -5.25 8.30
N GLY A 59 -35.52 -4.44 9.35
CA GLY A 59 -36.56 -4.32 10.39
C GLY A 59 -36.45 -5.36 11.51
N ILE A 60 -35.34 -6.12 11.56
CA ILE A 60 -35.03 -6.99 12.70
C ILE A 60 -34.79 -6.15 13.97
N GLU A 61 -35.22 -6.65 15.12
CA GLU A 61 -34.92 -5.99 16.39
C GLU A 61 -33.41 -5.98 16.67
N LEU A 62 -32.86 -4.82 17.04
CA LEU A 62 -31.43 -4.67 17.33
C LEU A 62 -30.96 -5.60 18.47
N SER A 63 -31.83 -5.90 19.43
CA SER A 63 -31.58 -6.87 20.51
C SER A 63 -31.32 -8.28 19.97
N ARG A 64 -32.06 -8.71 18.95
CA ARG A 64 -31.89 -9.99 18.28
C ARG A 64 -30.62 -10.01 17.44
N LEU A 65 -30.36 -8.95 16.68
CA LEU A 65 -29.11 -8.81 15.91
C LEU A 65 -27.88 -8.85 16.83
N TYR A 66 -27.98 -8.27 18.02
CA TYR A 66 -26.93 -8.34 19.04
C TYR A 66 -26.71 -9.77 19.56
N GLN A 67 -27.77 -10.55 19.80
CA GLN A 67 -27.66 -11.94 20.23
C GLN A 67 -27.01 -12.82 19.16
N GLU A 68 -27.37 -12.62 17.89
CA GLU A 68 -26.74 -13.30 16.75
C GLU A 68 -25.24 -12.98 16.64
N SER A 69 -24.89 -11.69 16.83
CA SER A 69 -23.49 -11.24 16.86
C SER A 69 -22.74 -11.83 18.05
N GLN A 70 -23.37 -11.90 19.22
CA GLN A 70 -22.78 -12.45 20.45
C GLN A 70 -22.42 -13.93 20.31
N GLY A 71 -23.22 -14.71 19.58
CA GLY A 71 -22.93 -16.12 19.27
C GLY A 71 -21.70 -16.32 18.38
N ARG A 72 -21.28 -15.27 17.66
CA ARG A 72 -20.14 -15.27 16.73
C ARG A 72 -19.02 -14.32 17.15
N ARG A 73 -18.99 -13.89 18.42
CA ARG A 73 -18.11 -12.81 18.93
C ARG A 73 -16.63 -12.97 18.57
N ASP A 74 -16.14 -14.21 18.44
CA ASP A 74 -14.73 -14.51 18.19
C ASP A 74 -14.36 -14.34 16.70
N ASN A 75 -15.35 -14.24 15.81
CA ASN A 75 -15.20 -14.11 14.36
C ASN A 75 -15.86 -12.83 13.81
N LEU A 76 -16.19 -11.86 14.67
CA LEU A 76 -16.78 -10.59 14.25
C LEU A 76 -15.72 -9.69 13.61
N THR A 77 -16.05 -9.13 12.45
CA THR A 77 -15.23 -8.18 11.70
C THR A 77 -16.09 -7.07 11.12
N GLY A 78 -15.47 -5.95 10.75
CA GLY A 78 -16.11 -4.87 10.00
C GLY A 78 -17.30 -4.22 10.74
N SER A 79 -18.38 -3.97 10.00
CA SER A 79 -19.57 -3.28 10.52
C SER A 79 -20.30 -4.04 11.62
N GLU A 80 -20.31 -5.37 11.59
CA GLU A 80 -20.92 -6.21 12.64
C GLU A 80 -20.18 -6.05 13.98
N GLN A 81 -18.84 -5.98 13.94
CA GLN A 81 -18.02 -5.74 15.14
C GLN A 81 -18.23 -4.33 15.72
N ILE A 82 -18.41 -3.32 14.86
CA ILE A 82 -18.71 -1.94 15.27
C ILE A 82 -20.07 -1.89 15.97
N PHE A 83 -21.10 -2.51 15.37
CA PHE A 83 -22.43 -2.61 15.96
C PHE A 83 -22.40 -3.35 17.31
N TYR A 84 -21.75 -4.52 17.36
CA TYR A 84 -21.65 -5.31 18.58
C TYR A 84 -21.00 -4.52 19.73
N SER A 85 -19.91 -3.80 19.44
CA SER A 85 -19.20 -2.98 20.42
C SER A 85 -20.07 -1.84 20.95
N GLY A 86 -20.79 -1.14 20.05
CA GLY A 86 -21.72 -0.08 20.40
C GLY A 86 -22.90 -0.56 21.24
N PHE A 87 -23.55 -1.64 20.81
CA PHE A 87 -24.72 -2.19 21.48
C PHE A 87 -24.37 -2.82 22.84
N LYS A 88 -23.21 -3.47 22.94
CA LYS A 88 -22.68 -3.99 24.21
C LYS A 88 -22.50 -2.86 25.23
N GLU A 89 -21.92 -1.73 24.80
CA GLU A 89 -21.72 -0.57 25.67
C GLU A 89 -23.03 0.11 26.03
N PHE A 90 -23.94 0.27 25.07
CA PHE A 90 -25.32 0.73 25.31
C PHE A 90 -26.00 -0.11 26.40
N ALA A 91 -26.01 -1.45 26.25
CA ALA A 91 -26.65 -2.36 27.19
C ALA A 91 -25.98 -2.37 28.56
N ARG A 92 -24.68 -2.04 28.64
CA ARG A 92 -23.94 -1.90 29.90
C ARG A 92 -24.33 -0.60 30.62
N LEU A 93 -24.32 0.52 29.91
CA LEU A 93 -24.63 1.84 30.46
C LEU A 93 -26.10 1.98 30.82
N HIS A 94 -26.99 1.44 29.98
CA HIS A 94 -28.44 1.42 30.26
C HIS A 94 -28.77 0.65 31.54
N ARG A 95 -28.07 -0.46 31.82
CA ARG A 95 -28.20 -1.19 33.09
C ARG A 95 -27.60 -0.45 34.29
N ALA A 96 -26.57 0.36 34.08
CA ALA A 96 -25.91 1.10 35.15
C ALA A 96 -26.69 2.36 35.57
N ASN A 97 -27.22 3.12 34.62
CA ASN A 97 -28.03 4.31 34.90
C ASN A 97 -28.98 4.62 33.74
N SER A 98 -30.18 4.04 33.77
CA SER A 98 -31.19 4.25 32.71
C SER A 98 -31.74 5.67 32.62
N HIS A 99 -31.50 6.52 33.64
CA HIS A 99 -32.00 7.91 33.69
C HIS A 99 -31.09 8.92 32.97
N ALA A 100 -29.97 8.49 32.39
CA ALA A 100 -29.04 9.34 31.65
C ALA A 100 -28.95 8.92 30.17
N PRO A 101 -30.03 9.08 29.37
CA PRO A 101 -30.08 8.64 27.97
C PRO A 101 -28.98 9.27 27.10
N GLU A 102 -28.64 10.54 27.35
CA GLU A 102 -27.57 11.24 26.64
C GLU A 102 -26.20 10.60 26.87
N ALA A 103 -25.84 10.31 28.13
CA ALA A 103 -24.58 9.64 28.47
C ALA A 103 -24.51 8.20 27.92
N ILE A 104 -25.64 7.49 27.87
CA ILE A 104 -25.72 6.15 27.28
C ILE A 104 -25.41 6.20 25.78
N VAL A 105 -26.06 7.11 25.05
CA VAL A 105 -25.86 7.27 23.60
C VAL A 105 -24.44 7.74 23.29
N GLU A 106 -23.89 8.67 24.08
CA GLU A 106 -22.52 9.13 23.93
C GLU A 106 -21.52 8.00 24.15
N GLY A 107 -21.70 7.20 25.20
CA GLY A 107 -20.84 6.05 25.50
C GLY A 107 -20.88 4.97 24.42
N ALA A 108 -22.09 4.63 23.94
CA ALA A 108 -22.25 3.71 22.82
C ALA A 108 -21.58 4.24 21.54
N SER A 109 -21.78 5.51 21.21
CA SER A 109 -21.14 6.16 20.05
C SER A 109 -19.62 6.16 20.15
N ARG A 110 -19.09 6.39 21.36
CA ARG A 110 -17.65 6.33 21.64
C ARG A 110 -17.10 4.91 21.41
N ALA A 111 -17.81 3.89 21.90
CA ALA A 111 -17.42 2.49 21.68
C ALA A 111 -17.42 2.13 20.18
N MET A 112 -18.43 2.59 19.44
CA MET A 112 -18.49 2.41 17.98
C MET A 112 -17.31 3.09 17.27
N ARG A 113 -16.97 4.34 17.63
CA ARG A 113 -15.83 5.05 17.05
C ARG A 113 -14.49 4.35 17.32
N ILE A 114 -14.29 3.85 18.55
CA ILE A 114 -13.08 3.09 18.90
C ILE A 114 -13.01 1.81 18.07
N SER A 115 -14.12 1.07 17.94
CA SER A 115 -14.17 -0.14 17.13
C SER A 115 -13.91 0.17 15.66
N MET A 116 -14.53 1.22 15.12
CA MET A 116 -14.36 1.66 13.73
C MET A 116 -12.90 1.96 13.41
N ASN A 117 -12.20 2.70 14.29
CA ASN A 117 -10.79 3.00 14.08
C ASN A 117 -9.91 1.74 14.07
N ARG A 118 -10.22 0.74 14.91
CA ARG A 118 -9.48 -0.55 14.92
C ARG A 118 -9.71 -1.36 13.65
N GLU A 119 -10.95 -1.41 13.17
CA GLU A 119 -11.28 -2.07 11.89
C GLU A 119 -10.58 -1.36 10.72
N LEU A 120 -10.59 -0.02 10.71
CA LEU A 120 -9.89 0.78 9.70
C LEU A 120 -8.38 0.52 9.70
N GLU A 121 -7.73 0.53 10.86
CA GLU A 121 -6.29 0.24 10.99
C GLU A 121 -5.94 -1.16 10.43
N THR A 122 -6.81 -2.14 10.67
CA THR A 122 -6.67 -3.50 10.15
C THR A 122 -6.79 -3.54 8.62
N LEU A 123 -7.74 -2.79 8.05
CA LEU A 123 -7.92 -2.70 6.60
C LEU A 123 -6.76 -1.94 5.92
N GLU A 124 -6.21 -0.92 6.56
CA GLU A 124 -5.13 -0.08 6.04
C GLU A 124 -3.74 -0.74 6.12
N THR A 125 -3.64 -1.94 6.71
CA THR A 125 -2.35 -2.64 6.85
C THR A 125 -1.68 -2.82 5.47
N HIS A 126 -0.40 -2.44 5.36
CA HIS A 126 0.44 -2.43 4.14
C HIS A 126 0.12 -1.36 3.09
N ILE A 127 -0.98 -0.61 3.19
CA ILE A 127 -1.26 0.51 2.28
C ILE A 127 -0.17 1.61 2.40
N PRO A 128 0.31 1.98 3.60
CA PRO A 128 1.40 2.95 3.73
C PRO A 128 2.68 2.53 3.01
N PHE A 129 3.01 1.22 3.00
CA PHE A 129 4.19 0.71 2.30
C PHE A 129 4.10 0.97 0.79
N LEU A 130 2.94 0.74 0.16
CA LEU A 130 2.72 1.07 -1.25
C LEU A 130 2.91 2.58 -1.50
N GLY A 131 2.44 3.44 -0.59
CA GLY A 131 2.65 4.89 -0.66
C GLY A 131 4.13 5.29 -0.56
N THR A 132 4.90 4.63 0.32
CA THR A 132 6.34 4.85 0.46
C THR A 132 7.10 4.37 -0.78
N VAL A 133 6.81 3.17 -1.28
CA VAL A 133 7.46 2.64 -2.50
C VAL A 133 7.13 3.53 -3.69
N GLY A 134 5.86 3.93 -3.86
CA GLY A 134 5.43 4.80 -4.94
C GLY A 134 6.11 6.17 -4.93
N SER A 135 6.31 6.76 -3.75
CA SER A 135 6.95 8.08 -3.63
C SER A 135 8.48 8.05 -3.72
N ILE A 136 9.14 7.01 -3.18
CA ILE A 136 10.61 6.96 -3.11
C ILE A 136 11.25 6.36 -4.37
N SER A 137 10.57 5.44 -5.07
CA SER A 137 11.12 4.75 -6.25
C SER A 137 11.65 5.68 -7.35
N PRO A 138 10.98 6.80 -7.70
CA PRO A 138 11.50 7.75 -8.69
C PRO A 138 12.86 8.35 -8.30
N TYR A 139 13.05 8.67 -7.02
CA TYR A 139 14.31 9.23 -6.51
C TYR A 139 15.45 8.21 -6.56
N ILE A 140 15.15 6.95 -6.23
CA ILE A 140 16.12 5.84 -6.36
C ILE A 140 16.55 5.66 -7.82
N GLY A 141 15.60 5.72 -8.76
CA GLY A 141 15.88 5.65 -10.20
C GLY A 141 16.74 6.82 -10.68
N LEU A 142 16.38 8.05 -10.30
CA LEU A 142 17.14 9.27 -10.63
C LEU A 142 18.57 9.21 -10.07
N PHE A 143 18.75 8.71 -8.85
CA PHE A 143 20.08 8.52 -8.29
C PHE A 143 20.94 7.58 -9.15
N GLY A 144 20.35 6.48 -9.63
CA GLY A 144 21.02 5.55 -10.54
C GLY A 144 21.46 6.19 -11.86
N THR A 145 20.62 7.06 -12.45
CA THR A 145 20.97 7.75 -13.70
C THR A 145 22.08 8.77 -13.49
N VAL A 146 22.02 9.58 -12.43
CA VAL A 146 23.07 10.55 -12.07
C VAL A 146 24.41 9.85 -11.84
N TRP A 147 24.40 8.76 -11.08
CA TRP A 147 25.60 7.97 -10.82
C TRP A 147 26.21 7.37 -12.10
N GLY A 148 25.36 6.82 -12.98
CA GLY A 148 25.80 6.25 -14.26
C GLY A 148 26.46 7.31 -15.15
N ILE A 149 25.84 8.49 -15.25
CA ILE A 149 26.38 9.62 -16.02
C ILE A 149 27.71 10.10 -15.43
N MET A 150 27.80 10.25 -14.11
CA MET A 150 29.04 10.64 -13.42
C MET A 150 30.19 9.68 -13.73
N HIS A 151 29.95 8.37 -13.66
CA HIS A 151 30.96 7.36 -14.01
C HIS A 151 31.38 7.42 -15.47
N ALA A 152 30.45 7.67 -16.39
CA ALA A 152 30.77 7.83 -17.81
C ALA A 152 31.68 9.05 -18.05
N PHE A 153 31.41 10.19 -17.40
CA PHE A 153 32.26 11.38 -17.49
C PHE A 153 33.65 11.18 -16.87
N ILE A 154 33.75 10.48 -15.72
CA ILE A 154 35.05 10.13 -15.12
C ILE A 154 35.86 9.25 -16.08
N ALA A 155 35.21 8.24 -16.70
CA ALA A 155 35.87 7.38 -17.67
C ALA A 155 36.36 8.16 -18.90
N LEU A 156 35.57 9.11 -19.43
CA LEU A 156 35.98 9.98 -20.53
C LEU A 156 37.14 10.92 -20.14
N GLY A 157 37.10 11.51 -18.94
CA GLY A 157 38.16 12.39 -18.45
C GLY A 157 39.49 11.69 -18.18
N ALA A 158 39.47 10.38 -17.89
CA ALA A 158 40.67 9.57 -17.72
C ALA A 158 41.39 9.27 -19.06
N VAL A 159 40.68 9.34 -20.20
CA VAL A 159 41.26 9.15 -21.53
C VAL A 159 41.87 10.48 -21.99
N LYS A 160 43.12 10.75 -21.62
CA LYS A 160 43.87 12.00 -21.95
C LYS A 160 44.17 12.23 -23.44
N GLN A 161 43.74 11.36 -24.36
CA GLN A 161 44.00 11.48 -25.80
C GLN A 161 42.69 11.44 -26.58
N ALA A 162 41.97 12.57 -26.61
CA ALA A 162 41.03 12.83 -27.68
C ALA A 162 41.84 13.18 -28.95
N THR A 163 42.26 12.19 -29.73
CA THR A 163 42.77 12.45 -31.07
C THR A 163 41.63 13.03 -31.91
N LEU A 164 41.79 14.29 -32.33
CA LEU A 164 40.98 15.02 -33.32
C LEU A 164 40.89 14.33 -34.71
N GLN A 165 41.35 13.09 -34.85
CA GLN A 165 41.34 12.32 -36.10
C GLN A 165 40.02 11.58 -36.36
N MET A 166 39.05 11.59 -35.42
CA MET A 166 37.75 10.96 -35.64
C MET A 166 36.68 11.88 -36.30
N VAL A 167 37.03 13.14 -36.63
CA VAL A 167 36.04 14.13 -37.14
C VAL A 167 36.24 14.52 -38.61
N ALA A 168 37.15 13.88 -39.36
CA ALA A 168 37.22 14.09 -40.80
C ALA A 168 37.51 12.78 -41.56
N PRO A 169 36.56 12.22 -42.33
CA PRO A 169 36.91 11.28 -43.38
C PRO A 169 37.70 12.06 -44.46
N VAL A 170 38.90 11.59 -44.74
CA VAL A 170 39.75 12.11 -45.82
C VAL A 170 39.02 11.89 -47.14
N SER A 171 38.54 12.97 -47.77
CA SER A 171 38.00 12.91 -49.13
C SER A 171 39.14 12.61 -50.12
N PRO A 172 39.01 11.60 -51.01
CA PRO A 172 40.06 11.25 -51.96
C PRO A 172 40.17 12.33 -53.04
N LYS A 173 41.39 12.83 -53.25
CA LYS A 173 41.74 13.71 -54.38
C LYS A 173 41.51 12.97 -55.71
N ARG A 174 40.86 13.65 -56.66
CA ARG A 174 41.05 13.40 -58.10
C ARG A 174 42.32 14.10 -58.57
#